data_AF-A0A841EPX7-F1
#
_entry.id   AF-A0A841EPX7-F1
#
_cell.length_a   1.000
_cell.length_b   1.000
_cell.length_c   1.000
_cell.angle_alpha   90.00
_cell.angle_beta   90.00
_cell.angle_gamma   90.00
#
_symmetry.space_group_name_H-M   'P 1'
#
loop_
_entity.id
_entity.type
_entity.pdbx_description
1 polymer ?
#
loop_
_entity_poly.entity_id
_entity_poly.type
_entity_poly.pdbx_seq_one_letter_code
_entity_poly.pdbx_strand_id
1 'polypeptide(L)'
;MTTQQHIDIKFWLLAGLTFLLSGLMTFMNLKEFVTIGLLKQTTNYPFGGEGSVPWYYETADLYAKVSFAFGLGFLSAFVAGIWTTFKRNKTGLFIALLSSIFLIVIMFVNGQAD
;
A
#
# COMPACT_ATOMS: atom_id res chain seq x y z
N MET A 1 -0.05 -1.32 -44.95
CA MET A 1 -0.42 -0.16 -44.11
C MET A 1 -0.03 -0.48 -42.68
N THR A 2 1.17 -0.08 -42.25
CA THR A 2 1.63 -0.27 -40.88
C THR A 2 1.07 0.88 -40.04
N THR A 3 0.01 0.61 -39.29
CA THR A 3 -0.57 1.57 -38.36
C THR A 3 0.45 1.84 -37.26
N GLN A 4 1.09 3.01 -37.29
CA GLN A 4 2.03 3.45 -36.26
C GLN A 4 1.27 3.53 -34.94
N GLN A 5 1.46 2.55 -34.06
CA GLN A 5 0.80 2.50 -32.76
C GLN A 5 1.47 3.55 -31.86
N HIS A 6 0.84 4.72 -31.70
CA HIS A 6 1.33 5.73 -30.78
C HIS A 6 1.28 5.18 -29.35
N ILE A 7 2.46 4.98 -28.75
CA ILE A 7 2.58 4.61 -27.34
C ILE A 7 2.13 5.81 -26.50
N ASP A 8 1.06 5.65 -25.74
CA ASP A 8 0.64 6.64 -24.75
C ASP A 8 1.55 6.55 -23.52
N ILE A 9 2.68 7.24 -23.59
CA ILE A 9 3.71 7.26 -22.53
C ILE A 9 3.10 7.74 -21.20
N LYS A 10 2.20 8.72 -21.22
CA LYS A 10 1.57 9.27 -20.00
C LYS A 10 0.76 8.21 -19.27
N PHE A 11 0.00 7.40 -20.01
CA PHE A 11 -0.75 6.29 -19.44
C PHE A 11 0.17 5.26 -18.76
N TRP A 12 1.27 4.89 -19.42
CA TRP A 12 2.20 3.91 -18.88
C TRP A 12 3.00 4.44 -17.67
N LEU A 13 3.35 5.72 -17.67
CA LEU A 13 3.94 6.39 -16.50
C LEU A 13 2.98 6.36 -15.31
N LEU A 14 1.69 6.67 -15.54
CA LEU A 14 0.67 6.60 -14.52
C LEU A 14 0.56 5.17 -13.96
N ALA A 15 0.51 4.16 -14.84
CA ALA A 15 0.41 2.75 -14.43
C ALA A 15 1.63 2.31 -13.63
N GLY A 16 2.84 2.63 -14.11
CA GLY A 16 4.08 2.32 -13.42
C GLY A 16 4.13 2.93 -12.03
N LEU A 17 3.73 4.20 -11.89
CA LEU A 17 3.68 4.87 -10.59
C LEU A 17 2.65 4.23 -9.65
N THR A 18 1.44 3.93 -10.14
CA THR A 18 0.42 3.24 -9.35
C THR A 18 0.94 1.89 -8.85
N PHE A 19 1.55 1.08 -9.70
CA PHE A 19 2.07 -0.23 -9.34
C PHE A 19 3.23 -0.17 -8.36
N LEU A 20 4.15 0.77 -8.56
CA LEU A 20 5.28 0.95 -7.66
C LEU A 20 4.78 1.30 -6.25
N LEU A 21 3.91 2.31 -6.13
CA LEU A 21 3.41 2.78 -4.84
C LEU A 21 2.56 1.71 -4.15
N SER A 22 1.49 1.24 -4.81
CA SER A 22 0.58 0.27 -4.19
C SER A 22 1.25 -1.08 -3.95
N GLY A 23 2.10 -1.55 -4.86
CA GLY A 23 2.82 -2.81 -4.72
C GLY A 23 3.82 -2.78 -3.58
N LEU A 24 4.64 -1.73 -3.48
CA LEU A 24 5.61 -1.57 -2.39
C LEU A 24 4.91 -1.50 -1.04
N MET A 25 3.88 -0.66 -0.93
CA MET A 25 3.14 -0.49 0.33
C MET A 25 2.40 -1.76 0.74
N THR A 26 1.83 -2.51 -0.22
CA THR A 26 1.26 -3.84 0.03
C THR A 26 2.29 -4.78 0.61
N PHE A 27 3.46 -4.89 -0.04
CA PHE A 27 4.51 -5.80 0.37
C PHE A 27 5.01 -5.49 1.79
N MET A 28 5.30 -4.21 2.08
CA MET A 28 5.75 -3.79 3.41
C MET A 28 4.73 -4.14 4.49
N ASN A 29 3.47 -3.76 4.30
CA ASN A 29 2.42 -3.97 5.30
C ASN A 29 2.08 -5.46 5.53
N LEU A 30 2.03 -6.27 4.46
CA LEU A 30 1.79 -7.70 4.61
C LEU A 30 3.01 -8.42 5.20
N LYS A 31 4.23 -7.98 4.90
CA LYS A 31 5.45 -8.49 5.55
C LYS A 31 5.43 -8.23 7.05
N GLU A 32 5.02 -7.03 7.48
CA GLU A 32 4.84 -6.69 8.89
C GLU A 32 3.80 -7.59 9.56
N PHE A 33 2.65 -7.79 8.92
CA PHE A 33 1.63 -8.73 9.40
C PHE A 33 2.16 -10.17 9.54
N VAL A 34 2.95 -10.66 8.57
CA VAL A 34 3.54 -12.00 8.66
C VAL A 34 4.55 -12.06 9.80
N THR A 35 5.45 -11.10 9.90
CA THR A 35 6.53 -11.05 10.91
C THR A 35 5.97 -11.00 12.33
N ILE A 36 5.03 -10.08 12.58
CA ILE A 36 4.49 -9.83 13.92
C ILE A 36 3.28 -10.71 14.21
N GLY A 37 2.35 -10.82 13.26
CA GLY A 37 1.09 -11.53 13.42
C GLY A 37 1.26 -13.05 13.39
N LEU A 38 2.04 -13.60 12.46
CA LEU A 38 2.19 -15.05 12.28
C LEU A 38 3.46 -15.59 12.95
N LEU A 39 4.61 -14.95 12.71
CA LEU A 39 5.90 -15.41 13.23
C LEU A 39 6.19 -14.94 14.66
N LYS A 40 5.38 -14.02 15.19
CA LYS A 40 5.49 -13.47 16.56
C LYS A 40 6.87 -12.88 16.87
N GLN A 41 7.56 -12.34 15.87
CA GLN A 41 8.91 -11.78 16.02
C GLN A 41 8.84 -10.32 16.49
N THR A 42 8.72 -10.10 17.80
CA THR A 42 8.45 -8.78 18.37
C THR A 42 9.66 -8.08 19.01
N THR A 43 10.83 -8.72 19.07
CA THR A 43 11.99 -8.30 19.87
C THR A 43 12.51 -6.88 19.58
N ASN A 44 12.26 -6.35 18.37
CA ASN A 44 12.74 -5.02 17.95
C ASN A 44 11.64 -3.96 17.89
N TYR A 45 10.45 -4.23 18.42
CA TYR A 45 9.31 -3.32 18.36
C TYR A 45 9.03 -2.72 19.74
N PRO A 46 8.72 -1.42 19.82
CA PRO A 46 8.44 -0.72 21.08
C PRO A 46 7.02 -1.00 21.62
N PHE A 47 6.55 -2.25 21.52
CA PHE A 47 5.21 -2.61 21.97
C PHE A 47 5.06 -2.44 23.48
N GLY A 48 3.96 -1.82 23.91
CA GLY A 48 3.67 -1.60 25.34
C GLY A 48 4.64 -0.67 26.06
N GLY A 49 5.48 0.08 25.33
CA GLY A 49 6.45 1.01 25.91
C GLY A 49 5.82 2.29 26.47
N GLU A 50 6.40 2.82 27.55
CA GLU A 50 6.07 4.14 28.09
C GLU A 50 6.76 5.22 27.21
N GLY A 51 6.05 5.71 26.19
CA GLY A 51 6.56 6.73 25.28
C GLY A 51 5.52 7.16 24.25
N SER A 52 5.81 8.22 23.48
CA SER A 52 4.95 8.67 22.38
C SER A 52 5.06 7.73 21.18
N VAL A 53 4.51 6.53 21.30
CA VAL A 53 4.33 5.61 20.17
C VAL A 53 2.93 5.78 19.59
N PRO A 54 2.75 5.56 18.27
CA PRO A 54 1.44 5.51 17.67
C PRO A 54 0.51 4.52 18.38
N TRP A 55 -0.79 4.83 18.42
CA TRP A 55 -1.79 4.07 19.18
C TRP A 55 -1.80 2.57 18.85
N TYR A 56 -1.50 2.19 17.61
CA TYR A 56 -1.50 0.78 17.19
C TYR A 56 -0.26 -0.02 17.65
N TYR A 57 0.73 0.62 18.31
CA TYR A 57 1.83 -0.06 19.00
C TYR A 57 1.46 -0.52 20.43
N GLU A 58 0.24 -0.29 20.90
CA GLU A 58 -0.19 -0.73 22.24
C GLU A 58 0.01 -2.24 22.44
N THR A 59 -0.29 -3.05 21.42
CA THR A 59 -0.02 -4.49 21.42
C THR A 59 0.46 -4.96 20.06
N ALA A 60 1.24 -6.05 20.04
CA ALA A 60 1.69 -6.69 18.81
C ALA A 60 0.51 -7.18 17.93
N ASP A 61 -0.59 -7.62 18.56
CA ASP A 61 -1.80 -8.06 17.85
C ASP A 61 -2.51 -6.90 17.16
N LEU A 62 -2.62 -5.75 17.84
CA LEU A 62 -3.20 -4.54 17.26
C LEU A 62 -2.37 -4.04 16.08
N TYR A 63 -1.05 -3.95 16.25
CA TYR A 63 -0.12 -3.58 15.19
C TYR A 63 -0.30 -4.48 13.97
N ALA A 64 -0.26 -5.81 14.16
CA ALA A 64 -0.39 -6.77 13.07
C ALA A 64 -1.73 -6.63 12.33
N LYS A 65 -2.84 -6.43 13.05
CA LYS A 65 -4.17 -6.20 12.45
C LYS A 65 -4.21 -4.92 11.63
N VAL A 66 -3.61 -3.84 12.12
CA VAL A 66 -3.53 -2.56 11.40
C VAL A 66 -2.67 -2.71 10.14
N SER A 67 -1.48 -3.30 10.23
CA SER A 67 -0.65 -3.59 9.06
C SER A 67 -1.38 -4.47 8.04
N PHE A 68 -2.13 -5.48 8.49
CA PHE A 68 -2.93 -6.31 7.58
C PHE A 68 -4.03 -5.50 6.87
N ALA A 69 -4.75 -4.65 7.60
CA ALA A 69 -5.79 -3.80 7.02
C ALA A 69 -5.24 -2.86 5.95
N PHE A 70 -4.12 -2.18 6.22
CA PHE A 70 -3.44 -1.36 5.21
C PHE A 70 -2.91 -2.20 4.05
N GLY A 71 -2.32 -3.36 4.32
CA GLY A 71 -1.85 -4.29 3.30
C GLY A 71 -2.96 -4.72 2.34
N LEU A 72 -4.15 -5.05 2.85
CA LEU A 72 -5.33 -5.34 2.04
C LEU A 72 -5.82 -4.11 1.26
N GLY A 73 -5.80 -2.92 1.89
CA GLY A 73 -6.12 -1.65 1.25
C GLY A 73 -5.25 -1.41 0.01
N PHE A 74 -3.92 -1.47 0.17
CA PHE A 74 -2.99 -1.30 -0.94
C PHE A 74 -3.06 -2.44 -1.96
N LEU A 75 -3.29 -3.68 -1.52
CA LEU A 75 -3.46 -4.81 -2.43
C LEU A 75 -4.68 -4.61 -3.34
N SER A 76 -5.77 -4.10 -2.78
CA SER A 76 -6.97 -3.80 -3.56
C SER A 76 -6.71 -2.71 -4.61
N ALA A 77 -5.97 -1.66 -4.25
CA ALA A 77 -5.54 -0.60 -5.18
C ALA A 77 -4.61 -1.15 -6.26
N PHE A 78 -3.67 -2.03 -5.91
CA PHE A 78 -2.75 -2.68 -6.84
C PHE A 78 -3.51 -3.55 -7.87
N VAL A 79 -4.40 -4.42 -7.40
CA VAL A 79 -5.24 -5.27 -8.27
C VAL A 79 -6.16 -4.43 -9.16
N ALA A 80 -6.77 -3.38 -8.62
CA ALA A 80 -7.59 -2.44 -9.39
C ALA A 80 -6.76 -1.71 -10.46
N GLY A 81 -5.53 -1.30 -10.13
CA GLY A 81 -4.59 -0.73 -11.08
C GLY A 81 -4.27 -1.69 -12.22
N ILE A 82 -3.99 -2.97 -11.91
CA ILE A 82 -3.70 -4.00 -12.92
C ILE A 82 -4.91 -4.16 -13.84
N TRP A 83 -6.10 -4.33 -13.25
CA TRP A 83 -7.34 -4.52 -14.00
C TRP A 83 -7.64 -3.33 -14.92
N THR A 84 -7.56 -2.11 -14.42
CA THR A 84 -7.82 -0.89 -15.20
C THR A 84 -6.77 -0.66 -16.28
N THR A 85 -5.53 -1.11 -16.05
CA THR A 85 -4.46 -1.08 -17.04
C THR A 85 -4.78 -2.01 -18.23
N PHE A 86 -5.21 -3.24 -17.96
CA PHE A 86 -5.67 -4.17 -19.00
C PHE A 86 -6.87 -3.63 -19.78
N LYS A 87 -7.78 -2.92 -19.11
CA LYS A 87 -8.94 -2.27 -19.74
C LYS A 87 -8.61 -0.93 -20.43
N ARG A 88 -7.36 -0.45 -20.39
CA ARG A 88 -6.95 0.89 -20.85
C ARG A 88 -7.81 2.02 -20.27
N ASN A 89 -8.34 1.82 -19.07
CA ASN A 89 -9.24 2.76 -18.40
C ASN A 89 -8.42 3.77 -17.57
N LYS A 90 -8.17 4.95 -18.16
CA LYS A 90 -7.41 6.05 -17.54
C LYS A 90 -8.02 6.53 -16.23
N THR A 91 -9.33 6.71 -16.19
CA THR A 91 -10.04 7.20 -15.00
C THR A 91 -9.94 6.19 -13.86
N GLY A 92 -10.12 4.90 -14.16
CA GLY A 92 -9.95 3.85 -13.15
C GLY A 92 -8.54 3.77 -12.59
N LEU A 93 -7.52 3.93 -13.45
CA LEU A 93 -6.12 3.95 -13.03
C LEU A 93 -5.80 5.18 -12.16
N PHE A 94 -6.36 6.34 -12.50
CA PHE A 94 -6.23 7.55 -11.69
C PHE A 94 -6.88 7.40 -10.31
N ILE A 95 -8.07 6.77 -10.24
CA ILE A 95 -8.72 6.43 -8.96
C ILE A 95 -7.83 5.51 -8.13
N ALA A 96 -7.26 4.45 -8.73
CA ALA A 96 -6.37 3.53 -8.02
C ALA A 96 -5.12 4.24 -7.45
N LEU A 97 -4.53 5.17 -8.21
CA LEU A 97 -3.45 6.01 -7.72
C LEU A 97 -3.89 6.89 -6.55
N LEU A 98 -5.01 7.60 -6.69
CA LEU A 98 -5.53 8.46 -5.63
C LEU A 98 -5.86 7.69 -4.35
N SER A 99 -6.46 6.50 -4.47
CA SER A 99 -6.70 5.61 -3.33
C SER A 99 -5.40 5.21 -2.64
N SER A 100 -4.34 4.93 -3.41
CA SER A 100 -3.02 4.61 -2.85
C SER A 100 -2.43 5.81 -2.10
N ILE A 101 -2.48 7.02 -2.69
CA ILE A 101 -2.01 8.25 -2.04
C ILE A 101 -2.82 8.53 -0.77
N PHE A 102 -4.15 8.37 -0.82
CA PHE A 102 -5.02 8.55 0.32
C PHE A 102 -4.67 7.61 1.47
N LEU A 103 -4.44 6.32 1.19
CA LEU A 103 -3.99 5.36 2.18
C LEU A 103 -2.64 5.75 2.79
N ILE A 104 -1.68 6.22 1.98
CA ILE A 104 -0.39 6.74 2.47
C ILE A 104 -0.62 7.92 3.43
N VAL A 105 -1.47 8.89 3.06
CA VAL A 105 -1.79 10.03 3.94
C VAL A 105 -2.40 9.57 5.26
N ILE A 106 -3.31 8.59 5.24
CA ILE A 106 -3.86 8.02 6.48
C ILE A 106 -2.74 7.40 7.32
N MET A 107 -1.81 6.65 6.72
CA MET A 107 -0.66 6.09 7.45
C MET A 107 0.17 7.18 8.12
N PHE A 108 0.48 8.27 7.41
CA PHE A 108 1.21 9.41 7.97
C PHE A 108 0.47 10.06 9.15
N VAL A 109 -0.83 10.32 9.00
CA VAL A 109 -1.66 10.91 10.08
C VAL A 109 -1.71 10.00 11.32
N ASN A 110 -1.58 8.69 11.13
CA ASN A 110 -1.53 7.74 12.22
C ASN A 110 -0.13 7.52 12.80
N GLY A 111 0.93 8.10 12.23
CA GLY A 111 2.31 7.94 12.72
C GLY A 111 3.03 6.68 12.21
N GLN A 112 2.56 6.05 11.12
CA GLN A 112 3.18 4.85 10.53
C GLN A 112 4.42 5.12 9.66
N ALA A 113 4.77 6.38 9.43
CA ALA A 113 5.79 6.77 8.47
C ALA A 113 6.93 7.61 9.08
N ASP A 114 7.08 7.57 10.41
CA ASP A 114 8.24 8.10 11.15
C ASP A 114 9.23 6.97 11.53
#